data_AF-A0A645DQA7-F1
#
_entry.id   AF-A0A645DQA7-F1
#
_cell.length_a   1.000
_cell.length_b   1.000
_cell.length_c   1.000
_cell.angle_alpha   90.00
_cell.angle_beta   90.00
_cell.angle_gamma   90.00
#
_symmetry.space_group_name_H-M   'P 1'
#
loop_
_entity.id
_entity.type
_entity.pdbx_description
1 polymer ?
#
loop_
_entity_poly.entity_id
_entity_poly.type
_entity_poly.pdbx_seq_one_letter_code
_entity_poly.pdbx_strand_id
1 'polypeptide(L)' 'MNKSFILFVFAIFTSLTFSSCVSVKAYQKMYLNDSEMELSAKKIEMFETNYETYREGASGANGGKVGGGCGCN' A
#
# COMPACT_ATOMS: atom_id res chain seq x y z
N MET A 1 20.86 18.39 -23.50
CA MET A 1 19.93 17.24 -23.44
C MET A 1 18.55 17.72 -23.83
N ASN A 2 17.95 17.09 -24.84
CA ASN A 2 16.69 17.52 -25.42
C ASN A 2 15.54 17.12 -24.46
N LYS A 3 14.68 18.06 -24.06
CA LYS A 3 13.59 17.80 -23.10
C LYS A 3 12.69 16.63 -23.52
N SER A 4 12.45 16.45 -24.82
CA SER A 4 11.72 15.30 -25.35
C SER A 4 12.41 13.95 -25.11
N PHE A 5 13.74 13.90 -25.12
CA PHE A 5 14.48 12.66 -24.85
C PHE A 5 14.36 12.25 -23.38
N ILE A 6 14.39 13.23 -22.47
CA ILE A 6 14.22 12.99 -21.03
C ILE A 6 12.79 12.49 -20.72
N LEU A 7 11.77 13.08 -21.34
CA LEU A 7 10.37 12.64 -21.17
C LEU A 7 10.14 11.22 -21.67
N PHE A 8 10.76 10.85 -22.80
CA PHE A 8 10.64 9.51 -23.36
C PHE A 8 11.27 8.44 -22.45
N VAL A 9 12.46 8.72 -21.92
CA VAL A 9 13.13 7.81 -20.95
C VAL A 9 12.30 7.67 -19.67
N PHE A 10 11.72 8.75 -19.16
CA PHE A 10 10.87 8.70 -17.97
C PHE A 10 9.60 7.87 -18.20
N ALA A 11 8.95 8.00 -19.36
CA ALA A 11 7.76 7.23 -19.72
C ALA A 11 8.04 5.72 -19.85
N ILE A 12 9.21 5.36 -20.41
CA ILE A 12 9.63 3.96 -20.45
C ILE A 12 9.84 3.45 -19.02
N PHE A 13 10.58 4.18 -18.18
CA PHE A 13 10.87 3.76 -16.82
C PHE A 13 9.60 3.53 -15.98
N THR A 14 8.60 4.40 -16.08
CA THR A 14 7.33 4.22 -15.36
C THR A 14 6.54 3.01 -15.86
N SER A 15 6.52 2.72 -17.16
CA SER A 15 5.80 1.55 -17.68
C SER A 15 6.36 0.21 -17.18
N LEU A 16 7.68 0.11 -16.95
CA LEU A 16 8.31 -1.11 -16.44
C LEU A 16 7.92 -1.41 -14.98
N THR A 17 7.67 -0.39 -14.15
CA THR A 17 7.37 -0.57 -12.72
C THR A 17 5.96 -1.11 -12.44
N PHE A 18 5.03 -1.02 -13.38
CA PHE A 18 3.64 -1.50 -13.20
C PHE A 18 3.39 -2.93 -13.72
N SER A 19 4.42 -3.66 -14.17
CA SER A 19 4.23 -4.99 -14.77
C SER A 19 4.07 -6.16 -13.78
N SER A 20 4.09 -5.91 -12.47
CA SER A 20 4.08 -6.95 -11.43
C SER A 20 2.71 -7.53 -11.09
N CYS A 21 1.60 -6.94 -11.55
CA CYS A 21 0.26 -7.41 -11.22
C CYS A 21 -0.08 -8.73 -11.96
N VAL A 22 -0.52 -9.75 -11.23
CA VAL A 22 -0.88 -11.07 -11.77
C VAL A 22 -2.36 -11.36 -11.49
N SER A 23 -3.04 -12.01 -12.44
CA SER A 23 -4.42 -12.44 -12.24
C SER A 23 -4.50 -13.67 -11.33
N VAL A 24 -5.34 -13.58 -10.30
CA VAL A 24 -5.54 -14.65 -9.31
C VAL A 24 -6.70 -15.55 -9.73
N LYS A 25 -6.52 -16.87 -9.63
CA LYS A 25 -7.54 -17.85 -9.98
C LYS A 25 -8.76 -17.69 -9.06
N ALA A 26 -9.97 -17.97 -9.58
CA ALA A 26 -11.21 -17.71 -8.86
C ALA A 26 -11.27 -18.35 -7.45
N TYR A 27 -10.77 -19.58 -7.29
CA TYR A 27 -10.76 -20.26 -5.99
C TYR A 27 -9.73 -19.69 -4.99
N GLN A 28 -8.65 -19.05 -5.48
CA GLN A 28 -7.65 -18.42 -4.62
C GLN A 28 -8.14 -17.08 -4.06
N LYS A 29 -9.20 -16.50 -4.63
CA LYS A 29 -9.80 -15.24 -4.14
C LYS A 29 -10.39 -15.38 -2.73
N MET A 30 -10.70 -16.59 -2.28
CA MET A 30 -11.14 -16.82 -0.91
C MET A 30 -10.05 -16.42 0.11
N TYR A 31 -8.78 -16.68 -0.19
CA TYR A 31 -7.67 -16.26 0.68
C TYR A 31 -7.45 -14.75 0.69
N LEU A 32 -7.75 -14.06 -0.41
CA LEU A 32 -7.69 -12.60 -0.49
C LEU A 32 -8.83 -11.92 0.29
N ASN A 33 -9.98 -12.59 0.38
CA ASN A 33 -11.14 -12.13 1.13
C ASN A 33 -11.11 -12.60 2.59
N ASP A 34 -10.00 -13.17 3.06
CA ASP A 34 -9.81 -13.53 4.45
C ASP A 34 -9.76 -12.27 5.31
N SER A 35 -10.38 -12.30 6.49
CA SER A 35 -10.33 -11.21 7.47
C SER A 35 -8.90 -10.87 7.90
N GLU A 36 -7.99 -11.83 7.81
CA GLU A 36 -6.57 -11.61 8.12
C GLU A 36 -5.82 -10.83 7.02
N MET A 37 -6.39 -10.76 5.80
CA MET A 37 -5.82 -10.03 4.65
C MET A 37 -6.44 -8.64 4.46
N GLU A 38 -7.32 -8.20 5.37
CA GLU A 38 -7.91 -6.87 5.34
C GLU A 38 -6.82 -5.80 5.56
N LEU A 39 -6.76 -4.80 4.68
CA LEU A 39 -5.76 -3.72 4.71
C LEU A 39 -6.10 -2.63 5.76
N SER A 40 -6.54 -3.08 6.94
CA SER A 40 -6.97 -2.22 8.04
C SER A 40 -6.46 -2.80 9.34
N ALA A 41 -6.01 -1.92 10.24
CA ALA A 41 -5.60 -2.31 11.57
C ALA A 41 -6.76 -3.02 12.30
N LYS A 42 -6.48 -4.13 12.96
CA LYS A 42 -7.50 -4.79 13.76
C LYS A 42 -7.87 -3.90 14.93
N LYS A 43 -9.14 -3.97 15.36
CA LYS A 43 -9.61 -3.19 16.51
C LYS A 43 -8.81 -3.46 17.79
N ILE A 44 -8.26 -4.67 17.94
CA ILE A 44 -7.45 -5.05 19.10
C ILE A 44 -6.04 -4.42 19.09
N GLU A 45 -5.51 -4.12 17.90
CA GLU A 45 -4.17 -3.52 17.71
C GLU A 45 -4.15 -2.02 18.02
N MET A 46 -5.33 -1.40 18.19
CA MET A 46 -5.46 0.03 18.49
C MET A 46 -4.61 0.47 19.70
N PHE A 47 -4.51 -0.36 20.74
CA PHE A 47 -3.72 -0.01 21.93
C PHE A 47 -2.21 0.01 21.63
N GLU A 48 -1.72 -0.95 20.86
CA GLU A 48 -0.32 -1.06 20.45
C GLU A 48 0.04 0.08 19.50
N THR A 49 -0.77 0.32 18.47
CA THR A 49 -0.56 1.42 17.52
C THR A 49 -0.60 2.78 18.23
N ASN A 50 -1.48 2.97 19.21
CA ASN A 50 -1.51 4.21 20.00
C ASN A 50 -0.21 4.38 20.79
N TYR A 51 0.27 3.33 21.46
CA TYR A 51 1.53 3.37 22.20
C TYR A 51 2.72 3.72 21.28
N GLU A 52 2.83 3.07 20.12
CA GLU A 52 3.87 3.35 19.14
C GLU A 52 3.78 4.77 18.60
N THR A 53 2.57 5.25 18.27
CA THR A 53 2.34 6.63 17.83
C THR A 53 2.78 7.64 18.90
N TYR A 54 2.46 7.40 20.17
CA TYR A 54 2.89 8.29 21.25
C TYR A 54 4.42 8.34 21.39
N ARG A 55 5.12 7.24 21.11
CA ARG A 55 6.58 7.14 21.23
C ARG A 55 7.32 7.67 19.99
N GLU A 56 6.84 7.33 18.79
CA GLU A 56 7.56 7.47 17.52
C GLU A 56 6.90 8.47 16.56
N GLY A 57 5.70 8.94 16.90
CA GLY A 57 4.88 9.76 16.02
C GLY A 57 4.04 8.93 15.05
N ALA A 58 3.00 9.57 14.51
CA ALA A 58 2.10 8.96 13.53
C ALA A 58 2.84 8.67 12.21
N SER A 59 2.82 7.41 11.76
CA SER A 59 3.26 7.00 10.42
C SER A 59 2.03 6.66 9.55
N GLY A 60 2.09 6.99 8.26
CA GLY A 60 0.98 6.80 7.32
C GLY A 60 0.78 5.33 6.87
N ALA A 61 -0.35 5.08 6.20
CA ALA A 61 -0.78 3.81 5.58
C ALA A 61 -1.64 2.84 6.42
N ASN A 62 -2.12 3.25 7.60
CA ASN A 62 -2.94 2.40 8.47
C ASN A 62 -4.46 2.61 8.31
N GLY A 63 -4.91 3.44 7.36
CA GLY A 63 -6.33 3.69 7.10
C GLY A 63 -7.13 4.39 8.21
N GLY A 64 -6.52 4.67 9.37
CA GLY A 64 -7.15 5.28 10.54
C GLY A 64 -6.76 6.74 10.82
N LYS A 65 -7.39 7.34 11.85
CA LYS A 65 -7.14 8.75 12.26
C LYS A 65 -5.68 9.05 12.65
N VAL A 66 -4.94 8.01 13.04
CA VAL A 66 -3.58 8.11 13.59
C VAL A 66 -2.51 7.87 12.51
N GLY A 67 -2.90 7.55 11.27
CA GLY A 67 -1.94 7.15 10.23
C GLY A 67 -2.54 7.10 8.82
N GLY A 68 -3.21 8.17 8.39
CA GLY A 68 -3.85 8.24 7.07
C GLY A 68 -2.83 8.26 5.93
N GLY A 69 -2.77 7.19 5.14
CA GLY A 69 -2.03 7.11 3.88
C GLY A 69 -2.80 6.28 2.86
N CYS A 70 -2.42 6.34 1.57
CA CYS A 70 -2.97 5.42 0.57
C CYS A 70 -2.56 4.00 0.97
N GLY A 71 -3.49 3.21 1.51
CA GLY A 71 -3.36 1.76 1.65
C GLY A 71 -3.36 1.11 0.26
N CYS A 72 -2.32 1.40 -0.50
CA CYS A 72 -2.12 0.93 -1.85
C CYS A 72 -1.62 -0.54 -1.75
N ASN A 73 -2.53 -1.50 -1.96
CA ASN A 73 -2.21 -2.85 -2.42
C ASN A 73 -2.47 -2.92 -3.93
#